data_AF-A0A2U1N034-F1
#
_entry.id   AF-A0A2U1N034-F1
#
_cell.length_a   1.000
_cell.length_b   1.000
_cell.length_c   1.000
_cell.angle_alpha   90.00
_cell.angle_beta   90.00
_cell.angle_gamma   90.00
#
_symmetry.space_group_name_H-M   'P 1'
#
loop_
_entity.id
_entity.type
_entity.pdbx_description
1 polymer ?
#
loop_
_entity_poly.entity_id
_entity_poly.type
_entity_poly.pdbx_seq_one_letter_code
_entity_poly.pdbx_strand_id
1 'polypeptide(L)'
;MVHAYAHEFICSLLNAYETIVDDELLSGGQKQRIAIARAIVRDPVILIVDEPTSALDAEGEYYIQELMVGLKHDMKTKRSILFIAHRLSTARAADRIVVMDNGQGADV
;
A
#
# COMPACT_ATOMS: atom_id res chain seq x y z
N MET A 1 4.97 -1.27 -13.76
CA MET A 1 4.67 -2.55 -13.09
C MET A 1 4.49 -2.23 -11.62
N VAL A 2 3.46 -2.76 -10.96
CA VAL A 2 3.17 -2.43 -9.56
C VAL A 2 4.10 -3.23 -8.66
N HIS A 3 4.86 -2.55 -7.80
CA HIS A 3 5.81 -3.19 -6.89
C HIS A 3 5.47 -2.87 -5.43
N ALA A 4 5.43 -3.90 -4.58
CA ALA A 4 5.21 -3.75 -3.13
C ALA A 4 6.51 -3.62 -2.33
N TYR A 5 7.66 -3.45 -3.00
CA TYR A 5 8.99 -3.29 -2.40
C TYR A 5 9.36 -4.37 -1.36
N ALA A 6 8.87 -5.59 -1.56
CA ALA A 6 9.07 -6.70 -0.62
C ALA A 6 10.16 -7.69 -1.05
N HIS A 7 10.50 -7.74 -2.34
CA HIS A 7 11.37 -8.76 -2.90
C HIS A 7 12.76 -8.78 -2.24
N GLU A 8 13.42 -7.63 -2.15
CA GLU A 8 14.80 -7.54 -1.65
C GLU A 8 14.92 -8.06 -0.21
N PHE A 9 14.03 -7.63 0.70
CA PHE A 9 14.10 -8.09 2.08
C PHE A 9 13.63 -9.55 2.22
N ILE A 10 12.69 -10.01 1.40
CA ILE A 10 12.31 -11.43 1.40
C ILE A 10 13.53 -12.26 1.02
N CYS A 11 14.23 -11.89 -0.05
CA CYS A 11 15.44 -12.59 -0.51
C CYS A 11 16.62 -12.51 0.48
N SER A 12 16.64 -11.57 1.42
CA SER A 12 17.66 -11.51 2.46
C SER A 12 17.37 -12.43 3.66
N LEU A 13 16.18 -13.03 3.75
CA LEU A 13 15.85 -14.02 4.78
C LEU A 13 16.52 -15.36 4.46
N LEU A 14 16.82 -16.15 5.51
CA LEU A 14 17.52 -17.43 5.39
C LEU A 14 16.90 -18.38 4.35
N ASN A 15 15.57 -18.46 4.32
CA ASN A 15 14.82 -19.33 3.42
C ASN A 15 14.03 -18.56 2.34
N ALA A 16 14.35 -17.28 2.14
CA ALA A 16 13.65 -16.40 1.21
C ALA A 16 12.12 -16.49 1.31
N TYR A 17 11.42 -16.78 0.22
CA TYR A 17 9.96 -16.94 0.16
C TYR A 17 9.43 -18.13 0.97
N GLU A 18 10.26 -19.13 1.27
CA GLU A 18 9.91 -20.30 2.09
C GLU A 18 10.11 -20.03 3.60
N THR A 19 10.47 -18.79 3.97
CA THR A 19 10.61 -18.41 5.38
C THR A 19 9.26 -18.45 6.07
N ILE A 20 9.14 -19.28 7.10
CA ILE A 20 7.97 -19.30 7.99
C ILE A 20 8.04 -18.03 8.84
N VAL A 21 7.04 -17.16 8.68
CA VAL A 21 6.93 -15.90 9.42
C VAL A 21 6.15 -16.10 10.71
N ASP A 22 6.67 -15.56 11.81
CA ASP A 22 5.95 -15.34 13.05
C ASP A 22 5.75 -13.84 13.31
N ASP A 23 5.14 -13.49 14.43
CA ASP A 23 4.83 -12.09 14.74
C ASP A 23 6.06 -11.24 15.11
N GLU A 24 7.21 -11.84 15.39
CA GLU A 24 8.41 -11.11 15.82
C GLU A 24 9.47 -10.98 14.71
N LEU A 25 9.43 -11.88 13.72
CA LEU A 25 10.43 -11.95 12.65
C LEU A 25 10.46 -10.72 11.73
N LEU A 26 9.32 -10.08 11.52
CA LEU A 26 9.17 -8.98 10.56
C LEU A 26 8.85 -7.66 11.25
N SER A 27 9.52 -6.59 10.81
CA SER A 27 9.17 -5.23 11.23
C SER A 27 7.75 -4.86 10.76
N GLY A 28 7.14 -3.87 11.41
CA GLY A 28 5.81 -3.37 11.02
C GLY A 28 5.74 -3.00 9.53
N GLY A 29 6.75 -2.29 9.02
CA GLY A 29 6.84 -1.94 7.60
C GLY A 29 7.03 -3.14 6.66
N GLN A 30 7.78 -4.16 7.07
CA GLN A 30 7.89 -5.41 6.29
C GLN A 30 6.55 -6.15 6.23
N LYS A 31 5.84 -6.28 7.37
CA LYS A 31 4.50 -6.86 7.42
C LYS A 31 3.52 -6.10 6.51
N GLN A 32 3.59 -4.77 6.51
CA GLN A 32 2.76 -3.92 5.67
C GLN A 32 3.04 -4.12 4.17
N ARG A 33 4.32 -4.17 3.77
CA ARG A 33 4.71 -4.46 2.38
C ARG A 33 4.24 -5.84 1.90
N ILE A 34 4.27 -6.87 2.76
CA ILE A 34 3.69 -8.19 2.45
C ILE A 34 2.17 -8.10 2.32
N ALA A 35 1.49 -7.38 3.22
CA ALA A 35 0.05 -7.21 3.15
C ALA A 35 -0.39 -6.53 1.84
N ILE A 36 0.37 -5.52 1.40
CA ILE A 36 0.17 -4.86 0.11
C ILE A 36 0.41 -5.83 -1.04
N ALA A 37 1.54 -6.54 -1.05
CA ALA A 37 1.86 -7.55 -2.06
C ALA A 37 0.73 -8.58 -2.21
N ARG A 38 0.21 -9.07 -1.07
CA ARG A 38 -0.92 -10.00 -1.00
C ARG A 38 -2.22 -9.40 -1.55
N ALA A 39 -2.47 -8.11 -1.37
CA ALA A 39 -3.65 -7.44 -1.91
C ALA A 39 -3.56 -7.29 -3.44
N ILE A 40 -2.41 -6.87 -3.96
CA ILE A 40 -2.23 -6.58 -5.39
C ILE A 40 -2.07 -7.84 -6.26
N VAL A 41 -1.50 -8.93 -5.73
CA VAL A 41 -1.25 -10.16 -6.51
C VAL A 41 -2.53 -10.82 -7.03
N ARG A 42 -3.67 -10.56 -6.38
CA ARG A 42 -4.99 -11.03 -6.80
C ARG A 42 -5.64 -10.20 -7.90
N ASP A 43 -4.97 -9.13 -8.33
CA ASP A 43 -5.46 -8.22 -9.35
C ASP A 43 -6.90 -7.71 -9.10
N PRO A 44 -7.22 -7.19 -7.88
CA PRO A 44 -8.60 -6.91 -7.51
C PRO A 44 -9.17 -5.73 -8.31
N VAL A 45 -10.47 -5.78 -8.63
CA VAL A 45 -11.19 -4.66 -9.27
C VAL A 45 -11.45 -3.50 -8.30
N ILE A 46 -11.56 -3.79 -7.00
CA ILE A 46 -11.68 -2.79 -5.93
C ILE A 46 -10.58 -3.08 -4.92
N LEU A 47 -9.72 -2.09 -4.68
CA LEU A 47 -8.66 -2.14 -3.69
C LEU A 47 -8.96 -1.11 -2.59
N ILE A 48 -9.15 -1.58 -1.36
CA ILE A 48 -9.30 -0.71 -0.18
C ILE A 48 -7.99 -0.77 0.58
N VAL A 49 -7.42 0.40 0.86
CA VAL A 49 -6.16 0.54 1.56
C VAL A 49 -6.38 1.43 2.77
N ASP A 50 -6.42 0.80 3.95
CA ASP A 50 -6.65 1.46 5.21
C ASP A 50 -5.32 1.73 5.92
N GLU A 51 -5.00 3.01 6.13
CA GLU A 51 -3.78 3.50 6.77
C GLU A 51 -2.47 2.75 6.41
N PRO A 52 -2.10 2.61 5.12
CA PRO A 52 -0.93 1.82 4.73
C PRO A 52 0.41 2.49 5.08
N THR A 53 0.39 3.66 5.72
CA THR A 53 1.57 4.43 6.12
C THR A 53 1.79 4.47 7.63
N SER A 54 0.89 3.88 8.44
CA SER A 54 0.95 4.00 9.90
C SER A 54 2.20 3.37 10.53
N ALA A 55 2.79 2.36 9.88
CA ALA A 55 3.98 1.65 10.35
C ALA A 55 5.24 1.92 9.51
N LEU A 56 5.24 2.99 8.70
CA LEU A 56 6.31 3.31 7.77
C LEU A 56 7.08 4.58 8.17
N ASP A 57 8.39 4.53 7.93
CA ASP A 57 9.28 5.70 7.98
C ASP A 57 9.21 6.49 6.65
N ALA A 58 10.05 7.51 6.51
CA ALA A 58 10.08 8.36 5.30
C ALA A 58 10.38 7.57 4.01
N GLU A 59 11.17 6.50 4.10
CA GLU A 59 11.46 5.61 2.98
C GLU A 59 10.22 4.77 2.61
N GLY A 60 9.53 4.25 3.62
CA GLY A 60 8.26 3.54 3.42
C GLY A 60 7.15 4.41 2.80
N GLU A 61 7.07 5.69 3.16
CA GLU A 61 6.13 6.63 2.54
C GLU A 61 6.40 6.82 1.04
N TYR A 62 7.68 6.92 0.65
CA TYR A 62 8.08 6.99 -0.75
C TYR A 62 7.61 5.76 -1.52
N TYR A 63 7.79 4.56 -0.97
CA TYR A 63 7.32 3.32 -1.58
C TYR A 63 5.79 3.26 -1.75
N ILE A 64 5.03 3.76 -0.78
CA ILE A 64 3.57 3.85 -0.90
C ILE A 64 3.15 4.82 -2.01
N GLN A 65 3.83 5.96 -2.14
CA GLN A 65 3.56 6.89 -3.23
C GLN A 65 3.84 6.24 -4.60
N GLU A 66 4.98 5.59 -4.78
CA GLU A 66 5.32 4.88 -6.02
C GLU A 66 4.33 3.77 -6.34
N LEU A 67 3.90 3.01 -5.31
CA LEU A 67 2.85 2.01 -5.45
C LEU A 67 1.55 2.63 -5.96
N MET A 68 1.10 3.74 -5.37
CA MET A 68 -0.14 4.42 -5.75
C MET A 68 -0.08 4.98 -7.18
N VAL A 69 1.05 5.59 -7.56
CA VAL A 69 1.32 6.03 -8.93
C VAL A 69 1.29 4.85 -9.90
N GLY A 70 1.96 3.74 -9.55
CA GLY A 70 1.97 2.52 -10.34
C GLY A 70 0.58 1.90 -10.52
N LEU A 71 -0.22 1.86 -9.45
CA LEU A 71 -1.59 1.34 -9.47
C LEU A 71 -2.51 2.23 -10.32
N LYS A 72 -2.33 3.55 -10.25
CA LYS A 72 -3.09 4.52 -11.05
C LYS A 72 -2.79 4.40 -12.55
N HIS A 73 -1.53 4.15 -12.90
CA HIS A 73 -1.09 4.01 -14.30
C HIS A 73 -1.23 2.59 -14.84
N ASP A 74 -1.75 1.63 -14.06
CA ASP A 74 -1.99 0.28 -14.54
C ASP A 74 -3.22 0.21 -15.46
N MET A 75 -2.98 0.50 -16.74
CA MET A 75 -4.00 0.51 -17.78
C MET A 75 -4.56 -0.88 -18.11
N LYS A 76 -3.99 -1.97 -17.57
CA LYS A 76 -4.47 -3.34 -17.82
C LYS A 76 -5.72 -3.66 -17.03
N THR A 77 -5.93 -2.99 -15.90
CA THR A 77 -7.07 -3.23 -15.01
C THR A 77 -7.85 -1.96 -14.75
N LYS A 78 -9.17 -1.99 -14.96
CA LYS A 78 -10.07 -0.93 -14.48
C LYS A 78 -10.28 -1.06 -12.96
N ARG A 79 -9.22 -0.82 -12.19
CA ARG A 79 -9.24 -0.88 -10.73
C ARG A 79 -9.74 0.42 -10.13
N SER A 80 -10.65 0.32 -9.17
CA SER A 80 -10.99 1.42 -8.27
C SER A 80 -10.24 1.27 -6.96
N ILE A 81 -9.64 2.36 -6.48
CA ILE A 81 -8.83 2.36 -5.26
C ILE A 81 -9.46 3.33 -4.27
N LEU A 82 -9.82 2.83 -3.10
CA LEU A 82 -10.20 3.65 -1.95
C LEU A 82 -9.03 3.66 -0.98
N PHE A 83 -8.46 4.83 -0.74
CA PHE A 83 -7.28 4.98 0.09
C PHE A 83 -7.60 5.89 1.27
N ILE A 84 -7.42 5.39 2.49
CA ILE A 84 -7.59 6.16 3.72
C ILE A 84 -6.23 6.75 4.07
N ALA A 85 -6.07 8.04 3.83
CA ALA A 85 -4.83 8.77 4.04
C ALA A 85 -4.88 9.64 5.31
N HIS A 86 -3.83 9.57 6.11
CA HIS A 86 -3.56 10.53 7.20
C HIS A 86 -2.61 11.66 6.81
N ARG A 87 -2.07 11.60 5.59
CA ARG A 87 -1.12 12.59 5.05
C ARG A 87 -1.62 13.17 3.74
N LEU A 88 -1.65 14.49 3.66
CA LEU A 88 -2.06 15.22 2.46
C LEU A 88 -1.20 14.87 1.24
N SER A 89 0.10 14.62 1.45
CA SER A 89 1.03 14.20 0.39
C SER A 89 0.59 12.92 -0.31
N THR A 90 -0.09 12.01 0.40
CA THR A 90 -0.59 10.76 -0.16
C THR A 90 -1.97 10.96 -0.80
N ALA A 91 -2.84 11.75 -0.17
CA ALA A 91 -4.17 12.07 -0.70
C ALA A 91 -4.10 12.77 -2.07
N ARG A 92 -3.10 13.62 -2.30
CA ARG A 92 -2.91 14.36 -3.57
C ARG A 92 -2.73 13.50 -4.81
N ALA A 93 -2.40 12.22 -4.68
CA ALA A 93 -2.28 11.31 -5.82
C ALA A 93 -3.65 10.83 -6.34
N ALA A 94 -4.71 10.94 -5.54
CA ALA A 94 -6.05 10.46 -5.86
C ALA A 94 -6.73 11.30 -6.94
N ASP A 95 -7.63 10.68 -7.70
CA ASP A 95 -8.47 11.40 -8.67
C ASP A 95 -9.60 12.17 -8.00
N ARG A 96 -10.03 11.73 -6.82
CA ARG A 96 -11.02 12.38 -5.96
C ARG A 96 -10.59 12.29 -4.51
N ILE A 97 -10.82 13.36 -3.76
CA ILE A 97 -10.51 13.44 -2.34
C ILE A 97 -11.82 13.74 -1.60
N VAL A 98 -12.17 12.88 -0.65
CA VAL A 98 -13.30 13.08 0.25
C VAL A 98 -12.75 13.33 1.66
N VAL A 99 -13.06 14.49 2.22
CA VAL A 99 -12.76 14.79 3.62
C VAL A 99 -13.96 14.36 4.46
N MET A 100 -13.71 13.54 5.47
CA MET A 100 -14.71 13.07 6.41
C MET A 100 -14.64 13.93 7.69
N ASP A 101 -15.77 14.49 8.10
CA ASP A 101 -15.93 15.18 9.39
C ASP A 101 -17.24 14.75 10.05
N ASN A 102 -17.17 14.28 11.30
CA ASN A 102 -18.33 13.79 12.07
C ASN A 102 -19.26 12.82 11.32
N GLY A 103 -18.68 11.90 10.53
CA GLY A 103 -19.43 10.91 9.74
C GLY A 103 -20.05 11.47 8.45
N GLN A 104 -19.80 12.73 8.11
CA GLN A 104 -20.23 13.35 6.86
C GLN A 104 -19.04 13.56 5.93
N GLY A 105 -19.21 13.24 4.64
CA GLY A 105 -18.18 13.42 3.63
C GLY A 105 -18.41 14.69 2.80
N ALA A 106 -17.36 15.45 2.55
CA ALA A 106 -17.33 16.54 1.58
C ALA A 106 -16.25 16.26 0.52
N ASP A 107 -16.62 16.33 -0.76
CA ASP A 107 -15.63 16.34 -1.86
C ASP A 107 -14.84 17.66 -1.80
N VAL A 108 -13.53 17.57 -2.06
CA VAL A 108 -12.60 18.71 -2.17
C VAL A 108 -12.19 18.92 -3.62
#